data_AF-A0A1U7XWH7-F1
#
_entry.id   AF-A0A1U7XWH7-F1
#
_cell.length_a   1.000
_cell.length_b   1.000
_cell.length_c   1.000
_cell.angle_alpha   90.00
_cell.angle_beta   90.00
_cell.angle_gamma   90.00
#
_symmetry.space_group_name_H-M   'P 1'
#
loop_
_entity.id
_entity.type
_entity.pdbx_description
1 polymer ?
#
loop_
_entity_poly.entity_id
_entity_poly.type
_entity_poly.pdbx_seq_one_letter_code
_entity_poly.pdbx_strand_id
1 'polypeptide(L)'
;MNGLRDSWRRHKRIIKKNHFDGYHNIEDMLKQRPAEISEVQFLQLIEYWRNSDVQAMCKLNSENRKKQKWRHRMGPINFARRASKENNEEPSKSEMFIATRTKQEKQVHADAQIAIVIHIATNIFSGT
;
A
#
# COMPACT_ATOMS: atom_id res chain seq x y z
N MET A 1 4.82 13.02 -4.38
CA MET A 1 3.68 13.43 -3.53
C MET A 1 4.25 13.84 -2.19
N ASN A 2 4.35 15.14 -1.94
CA ASN A 2 4.91 15.72 -0.71
C ASN A 2 3.83 16.58 -0.03
N GLY A 3 2.69 15.97 0.31
CA GLY A 3 1.63 16.66 1.04
C GLY A 3 1.83 16.55 2.55
N LEU A 4 1.33 17.53 3.32
CA LEU A 4 1.40 17.57 4.79
C LEU A 4 1.01 16.23 5.44
N ARG A 5 -0.04 15.59 4.93
CA ARG A 5 -0.49 14.26 5.40
C ARG A 5 0.56 13.17 5.24
N ASP A 6 1.23 13.12 4.09
CA ASP A 6 2.27 12.12 3.82
C ASP A 6 3.52 12.38 4.66
N SER A 7 3.88 13.65 4.85
CA SER A 7 4.96 14.08 5.74
C SER A 7 4.69 13.65 7.17
N TRP A 8 3.48 13.91 7.69
CA TRP A 8 3.09 13.48 9.03
C TRP A 8 3.08 11.96 9.19
N ARG A 9 2.55 11.23 8.19
CA ARG A 9 2.59 9.75 8.19
C ARG A 9 4.03 9.23 8.24
N ARG A 10 4.93 9.82 7.46
CA ARG A 10 6.36 9.44 7.42
C ARG A 10 7.05 9.77 8.73
N HIS A 11 6.78 10.95 9.29
CA HIS A 11 7.33 11.39 10.56
C HIS A 11 6.93 10.44 11.70
N LYS A 12 5.63 10.13 11.86
CA LYS A 12 5.16 9.13 12.85
C LYS A 12 5.80 7.76 12.68
N ARG A 13 6.01 7.31 11.43
CA ARG A 13 6.69 6.05 11.15
C ARG A 13 8.14 6.06 11.65
N ILE A 14 8.86 7.17 11.42
CA ILE A 14 10.25 7.33 11.87
C ILE A 14 10.31 7.34 13.39
N ILE A 15 9.42 8.09 14.04
CA ILE A 15 9.36 8.16 15.50
C ILE A 15 9.13 6.77 16.10
N LYS A 16 8.12 6.05 15.61
CA LYS A 16 7.81 4.70 16.09
C LYS A 16 9.02 3.77 15.98
N LYS A 17 9.69 3.78 14.83
CA LYS A 17 10.86 2.93 14.58
C LYS A 17 12.00 3.23 15.57
N ASN A 18 12.29 4.50 15.78
CA ASN A 18 13.48 4.92 16.52
C ASN A 18 13.27 4.96 18.04
N HIS A 19 12.05 5.27 18.49
CA HIS A 19 11.77 5.59 19.90
C HIS A 19 10.73 4.68 20.56
N PHE A 20 10.11 3.75 19.81
CA PHE A 20 9.14 2.80 20.35
C PHE A 20 9.57 1.35 20.11
N ASP A 21 9.82 0.94 18.86
CA ASP A 21 10.03 -0.47 18.49
C ASP A 21 11.26 -1.11 19.19
N GLY A 22 12.23 -0.31 19.64
CA GLY A 22 13.45 -0.77 20.31
C GLY A 22 13.40 -0.85 21.85
N TYR A 23 12.30 -0.41 22.48
CA TYR A 23 12.20 -0.27 23.93
C TYR A 23 11.03 -1.08 24.50
N HIS A 24 11.17 -1.57 25.73
CA HIS A 24 10.16 -2.44 26.36
C HIS A 24 9.36 -1.75 27.46
N ASN A 25 9.93 -0.75 28.15
CA ASN A 25 9.25 0.00 29.20
C ASN A 25 8.94 1.43 28.72
N ILE A 26 7.97 2.09 29.37
CA ILE A 26 7.55 3.45 29.02
C ILE A 26 8.62 4.46 29.45
N GLU A 27 9.27 4.23 30.60
CA GLU A 27 10.28 5.14 31.15
C GLU A 27 11.47 5.35 30.21
N ASP A 28 12.01 4.29 29.62
CA ASP A 28 13.14 4.40 28.68
C ASP A 28 12.69 4.96 27.33
N MET A 29 11.44 4.71 26.91
CA MET A 29 10.85 5.42 25.75
C MET A 29 10.80 6.92 26.01
N LEU A 30 10.32 7.34 27.18
CA LEU A 30 10.22 8.75 27.56
C LEU A 30 11.59 9.44 27.63
N LYS A 31 12.62 8.76 28.15
CA LYS A 31 14.00 9.27 28.13
C LYS A 31 14.52 9.50 26.71
N GLN A 32 14.08 8.69 25.77
CA GLN A 32 14.49 8.74 24.37
C GLN A 32 13.53 9.57 23.52
N ARG A 33 12.55 10.25 24.11
CA ARG A 33 11.55 11.07 23.41
C ARG A 33 12.24 12.11 22.50
N PRO A 34 11.79 12.29 21.25
CA PRO A 34 12.20 13.40 20.40
C PRO A 34 11.88 14.76 21.03
N ALA A 35 12.84 15.70 21.02
CA ALA A 35 12.67 17.02 21.64
C ALA A 35 11.49 17.80 21.05
N GLU A 36 11.16 17.57 19.78
CA GLU A 36 10.12 18.27 19.02
C GLU A 36 8.68 17.87 19.42
N ILE A 37 8.50 16.76 20.13
CA ILE A 37 7.19 16.22 20.50
C ILE A 37 7.02 16.36 22.00
N SER A 38 5.97 17.04 22.46
CA SER A 38 5.71 17.12 23.90
C SER A 38 5.56 15.73 24.54
N GLU A 39 5.91 15.61 25.82
CA GLU A 39 5.80 14.35 26.55
C GLU A 39 4.39 13.77 26.52
N VAL A 40 3.38 14.61 26.75
CA VAL A 40 1.97 14.23 26.71
C VAL A 40 1.59 13.64 25.35
N GLN A 41 1.99 14.28 24.25
CA GLN A 41 1.72 13.77 22.90
C GLN A 41 2.45 12.45 22.64
N PHE A 42 3.67 12.30 23.14
CA PHE A 42 4.44 11.08 22.97
C PHE A 42 3.83 9.91 23.76
N LEU A 43 3.34 10.16 24.98
CA LEU A 43 2.58 9.18 25.77
C LEU A 43 1.33 8.70 25.04
N GLN A 44 0.55 9.60 24.46
CA GLN A 44 -0.62 9.25 23.65
C GLN A 44 -0.26 8.35 22.46
N LEU A 45 0.90 8.58 21.83
CA LEU A 45 1.39 7.73 20.74
C LEU A 45 1.79 6.34 21.25
N ILE A 46 2.49 6.26 22.39
CA ILE A 46 2.87 4.99 23.01
C ILE A 46 1.62 4.18 23.36
N GLU A 47 0.63 4.80 24.01
CA GLU A 47 -0.64 4.18 24.36
C GLU A 47 -1.35 3.64 23.11
N TYR A 48 -1.47 4.46 22.06
CA TYR A 48 -2.04 4.05 20.79
C TYR A 48 -1.31 2.88 20.13
N TRP A 49 0.03 2.84 20.18
CA TRP A 49 0.82 1.74 19.61
C TRP A 49 0.80 0.46 20.45
N ARG A 50 0.53 0.56 21.75
CA ARG A 50 0.35 -0.58 22.67
C ARG A 50 -1.05 -1.15 22.66
N ASN A 51 -2.04 -0.39 22.21
CA ASN A 51 -3.42 -0.85 22.11
C ASN A 51 -3.51 -2.15 21.29
N SER A 52 -4.10 -3.19 21.87
CA SER A 52 -4.20 -4.55 21.29
C SER A 52 -4.96 -4.57 19.97
N ASP A 53 -6.04 -3.80 19.87
CA ASP A 53 -6.89 -3.77 18.69
C ASP A 53 -6.16 -3.10 17.53
N VAL A 54 -5.42 -2.03 17.80
CA VAL A 54 -4.55 -1.36 16.83
C VAL A 54 -3.48 -2.34 16.33
N GLN A 55 -2.86 -3.11 17.22
CA GLN A 55 -1.86 -4.11 16.84
C GLN A 55 -2.46 -5.22 15.98
N ALA A 56 -3.63 -5.73 16.36
CA ALA A 56 -4.35 -6.76 15.60
C ALA A 56 -4.70 -6.26 14.18
N MET A 57 -5.25 -5.04 14.07
CA MET A 57 -5.52 -4.40 12.79
C MET A 57 -4.26 -4.21 11.94
N CYS A 58 -3.15 -3.78 12.55
CA CYS A 58 -1.87 -3.63 11.86
C CYS A 58 -1.35 -4.97 11.31
N LYS A 59 -1.45 -6.06 12.09
CA LYS A 59 -1.06 -7.40 11.66
C LYS A 59 -1.91 -7.87 10.47
N LEU A 60 -3.23 -7.75 10.57
CA LEU A 60 -4.16 -8.12 9.50
C LEU A 60 -3.90 -7.33 8.22
N ASN A 61 -3.67 -6.01 8.34
CA ASN A 61 -3.34 -5.16 7.20
C ASN A 61 -2.02 -5.56 6.52
N SER A 62 -1.01 -5.96 7.29
CA SER A 62 0.26 -6.48 6.78
C SER A 62 0.06 -7.79 6.02
N GLU A 63 -0.71 -8.72 6.56
CA GLU A 63 -1.04 -10.00 5.91
C GLU A 63 -1.84 -9.79 4.62
N ASN A 64 -2.87 -8.94 4.65
CA ASN A 64 -3.67 -8.59 3.47
C ASN A 64 -2.80 -7.95 2.37
N ARG A 65 -1.83 -7.12 2.77
CA ARG A 65 -0.89 -6.51 1.84
C ARG A 65 0.04 -7.54 1.20
N LYS A 66 0.52 -8.54 1.94
CA LYS A 66 1.32 -9.65 1.39
C LYS A 66 0.53 -10.50 0.39
N LYS A 67 -0.78 -10.67 0.59
CA LYS A 67 -1.68 -11.42 -0.31
C LYS A 67 -1.99 -10.67 -1.63
N GLN A 68 -1.74 -9.36 -1.72
CA GLN A 68 -1.97 -8.59 -2.96
C GLN A 68 -0.91 -8.90 -4.03
N LYS A 69 -1.20 -9.86 -4.93
CA LYS A 69 -0.35 -10.20 -6.08
C LYS A 69 -0.38 -9.14 -7.19
N TRP A 70 -1.58 -8.72 -7.60
CA TRP A 70 -1.80 -7.89 -8.79
C TRP A 70 -2.08 -6.42 -8.48
N ARG A 71 -1.10 -5.74 -7.87
CA ARG A 71 -1.23 -4.33 -7.47
C ARG A 71 -1.33 -3.39 -8.67
N HIS A 72 -2.30 -2.47 -8.63
CA HIS A 72 -2.42 -1.36 -9.59
C HIS A 72 -1.14 -0.51 -9.60
N ARG A 73 -0.63 -0.17 -10.80
CA ARG A 73 0.66 0.51 -10.99
C ARG A 73 0.57 1.91 -11.58
N MET A 74 -0.61 2.35 -12.02
CA MET A 74 -0.78 3.57 -12.83
C MET A 74 -0.81 4.88 -12.04
N GLY A 75 -0.48 4.84 -10.74
CA GLY A 75 -0.44 6.01 -9.89
C GLY A 75 -1.79 6.76 -9.89
N PRO A 76 -1.80 8.11 -9.93
CA PRO A 76 -3.02 8.93 -9.88
C PRO A 76 -3.79 8.98 -11.22
N ILE A 77 -3.41 8.19 -12.22
CA ILE A 77 -4.18 8.08 -13.48
C ILE A 77 -5.33 7.09 -13.22
N ASN A 78 -6.55 7.61 -13.12
CA ASN A 78 -7.75 6.82 -12.94
C ASN A 78 -8.21 6.17 -14.26
N PHE A 79 -9.16 5.24 -14.18
CA PHE A 79 -9.72 4.51 -15.31
C PHE A 79 -10.33 5.44 -16.38
N ALA A 80 -11.10 6.44 -15.95
CA ALA A 80 -11.73 7.42 -16.83
C ALA A 80 -10.70 8.18 -17.70
N ARG A 81 -9.56 8.58 -17.13
CA ARG A 81 -8.48 9.24 -17.87
C ARG A 81 -7.75 8.35 -18.87
N ARG A 82 -7.93 7.02 -18.82
CA ARG A 82 -7.37 6.11 -19.83
C ARG A 82 -8.34 5.88 -20.99
N ALA A 83 -9.61 5.63 -20.69
CA ALA A 83 -10.65 5.48 -21.72
C ALA A 83 -10.73 6.71 -22.65
N SER A 84 -10.51 7.92 -22.11
CA SER A 84 -10.50 9.14 -22.91
C SER A 84 -9.26 9.35 -23.77
N LYS A 85 -8.19 8.56 -23.60
CA LYS A 85 -6.93 8.69 -24.37
C LYS A 85 -6.84 7.68 -25.51
N GLU A 86 -7.42 6.50 -25.33
CA GLU A 86 -7.49 5.44 -26.33
C GLU A 86 -8.88 5.51 -26.98
N ASN A 87 -8.99 6.27 -28.08
CA ASN A 87 -10.08 6.21 -29.07
C ASN A 87 -11.53 6.52 -28.62
N ASN A 88 -11.80 6.99 -27.40
CA ASN A 88 -13.15 7.25 -26.86
C ASN A 88 -14.07 6.01 -26.79
N GLU A 89 -13.55 4.82 -27.07
CA GLU A 89 -14.26 3.56 -26.85
C GLU A 89 -14.04 3.11 -25.40
N GLU A 90 -15.08 2.55 -24.79
CA GLU A 90 -14.98 2.06 -23.41
C GLU A 90 -14.16 0.76 -23.39
N PRO A 91 -12.98 0.75 -22.74
CA PRO A 91 -12.13 -0.43 -22.72
C PRO A 91 -12.80 -1.56 -21.92
N SER A 92 -12.67 -2.79 -22.41
CA SER A 92 -13.17 -3.98 -21.71
C SER A 92 -12.52 -4.13 -20.34
N LYS A 93 -13.22 -4.78 -19.40
CA LYS A 93 -12.73 -5.02 -18.04
C LYS A 93 -11.39 -5.76 -18.02
N SER A 94 -11.15 -6.67 -18.98
CA SER A 94 -9.88 -7.39 -19.13
C SER A 94 -8.75 -6.48 -19.63
N GLU A 95 -9.01 -5.63 -20.62
CA GLU A 95 -8.05 -4.64 -21.14
C GLU A 95 -7.68 -3.62 -20.06
N MET A 96 -8.70 -3.15 -19.33
CA MET A 96 -8.52 -2.26 -18.19
C MET A 96 -7.68 -2.92 -17.07
N PHE A 97 -7.91 -4.21 -16.80
CA PHE A 97 -7.13 -5.01 -15.85
C PHE A 97 -5.67 -5.10 -16.27
N ILE A 98 -5.39 -5.36 -17.55
CA ILE A 98 -4.03 -5.46 -18.10
C ILE A 98 -3.35 -4.10 -18.03
N ALA A 99 -3.94 -3.08 -18.63
CA ALA A 99 -3.36 -1.75 -18.75
C ALA A 99 -3.14 -1.06 -17.39
N THR A 100 -3.86 -1.44 -16.33
CA THR A 100 -3.62 -0.91 -14.97
C THR A 100 -2.43 -1.54 -14.24
N ARG A 101 -2.00 -2.71 -14.70
CA ARG A 101 -1.04 -3.58 -14.00
C ARG A 101 0.25 -3.79 -14.79
N THR A 102 0.22 -3.56 -16.10
CA THR A 102 1.40 -3.42 -16.96
C THR A 102 1.93 -1.98 -16.86
N LYS A 103 3.26 -1.81 -16.75
CA LYS A 103 3.90 -0.49 -16.77
C LYS A 103 4.24 -0.19 -18.22
N GLN A 104 4.03 1.05 -18.69
CA GLN A 104 4.25 1.38 -20.11
C GLN A 104 5.69 1.18 -20.62
N GLU A 105 6.73 1.07 -19.76
CA GLU A 105 8.13 1.08 -20.28
C GLU A 105 9.19 0.28 -19.48
N LYS A 106 8.84 -0.58 -18.51
CA LYS A 106 9.84 -1.47 -17.88
C LYS A 106 9.27 -2.86 -17.61
N GLN A 107 10.07 -3.86 -18.03
CA GLN A 107 9.91 -5.31 -17.92
C GLN A 107 8.73 -5.73 -17.04
N VAL A 108 7.67 -6.17 -17.71
CA VAL A 108 6.54 -6.84 -17.06
C VAL A 108 7.09 -8.11 -16.41
N HIS A 109 6.69 -8.42 -15.16
CA HIS A 109 6.98 -9.73 -14.58
C HIS A 109 6.43 -10.78 -15.55
N ALA A 110 7.28 -11.65 -16.10
CA ALA A 110 6.87 -12.71 -17.03
C ALA A 110 5.70 -13.52 -16.45
N ASP A 111 5.71 -13.75 -15.13
CA ASP A 111 4.67 -14.46 -14.39
C ASP A 111 3.29 -13.77 -14.45
N ALA A 112 3.26 -12.43 -14.58
CA ALA A 112 2.02 -11.67 -14.74
C ALA A 112 1.43 -11.86 -16.13
N GLN A 113 2.28 -11.85 -17.16
CA GLN A 113 1.86 -12.11 -18.55
C GLN A 113 1.42 -13.57 -18.70
N ILE A 114 2.17 -14.52 -18.17
CA ILE A 114 1.84 -15.95 -18.19
C ILE A 114 0.50 -16.20 -17.49
N ALA A 115 0.28 -15.65 -16.30
CA ALA A 115 -0.99 -15.83 -15.59
C ALA A 115 -2.18 -15.18 -16.31
N ILE A 116 -1.98 -14.03 -16.97
CA ILE A 116 -3.01 -13.37 -17.79
C ILE A 116 -3.33 -14.21 -19.03
N VAL A 117 -2.31 -14.71 -19.73
CA VAL A 117 -2.46 -15.58 -20.91
C VAL A 117 -3.14 -16.90 -20.54
N ILE A 118 -2.75 -17.53 -19.43
CA ILE A 118 -3.41 -18.74 -18.92
C ILE A 118 -4.87 -18.46 -18.60
N HIS A 119 -5.20 -17.37 -17.91
CA HIS A 119 -6.59 -17.06 -17.56
C HIS A 119 -7.47 -16.79 -18.79
N ILE A 120 -6.92 -16.11 -19.80
CA ILE A 120 -7.59 -15.88 -21.09
C ILE A 120 -7.78 -17.21 -21.82
N ALA A 121 -6.74 -18.05 -21.90
CA ALA A 121 -6.83 -19.37 -22.54
C ALA A 121 -7.84 -20.28 -21.84
N THR A 122 -7.88 -20.31 -20.51
CA THR A 122 -8.84 -21.14 -19.76
C THR A 122 -10.28 -20.69 -19.95
N ASN A 123 -10.55 -19.40 -20.11
CA ASN A 123 -11.91 -18.89 -20.34
C ASN A 123 -12.36 -19.02 -21.81
N ILE A 124 -11.44 -19.12 -22.76
CA ILE A 124 -11.76 -19.37 -24.18
C ILE A 124 -12.06 -20.87 -24.42
N PHE A 125 -11.39 -21.78 -23.71
CA PHE A 125 -11.56 -23.24 -23.90
C PHE A 125 -12.59 -23.91 -22.98
N SER A 126 -13.21 -23.17 -22.04
CA SER A 126 -14.29 -23.68 -21.17
C SER A 126 -15.69 -23.24 -21.60
N GLY A 127 -15.81 -22.56 -22.75
CA GLY A 127 -17.08 -22.20 -23.38
C GLY A 127 -17.41 -23.13 -24.55
N THR A 128 -17.80 -24.37 -24.26
CA THR A 128 -18.63 -25.22 -25.12
C THR A 128 -19.59 -26.02 -24.26
#